data_AF-A0A3R6FUC1-F1
#
_entry.id   AF-A0A3R6FUC1-F1
#
_cell.length_a   1.000
_cell.length_b   1.000
_cell.length_c   1.000
_cell.angle_alpha   90.00
_cell.angle_beta   90.00
_cell.angle_gamma   90.00
#
_symmetry.space_group_name_H-M   'P 1'
#
loop_
_entity.id
_entity.type
_entity.pdbx_description
1 polymer ?
#
loop_
_entity_poly.entity_id
_entity_poly.type
_entity_poly.pdbx_seq_one_letter_code
_entity_poly.pdbx_strand_id
1 'polypeptide(L)'
;MEFKETERIAICRVLLDIMADMGVDFSITDSRHYQSLKEKSGLTEQDFEAARSVSVLVSIVTLKNIHYNMKMLLALTVCDIYSECINISFNRRATFETLMNAIEWPISFSEIQTISRTE
;
A
#
# COMPACT_ATOMS: atom_id res chain seq x y z
N MET A 1 -16.08 -5.80 8.71
CA MET A 1 -14.88 -6.37 9.34
C MET A 1 -14.15 -5.21 9.97
N GLU A 2 -13.98 -5.22 11.30
CA GLU A 2 -13.26 -4.16 12.00
C GLU A 2 -11.77 -4.51 12.03
N PHE A 3 -10.92 -3.63 11.50
CA PHE A 3 -9.47 -3.84 11.47
C PHE A 3 -8.86 -3.53 12.83
N LYS A 4 -7.92 -4.38 13.25
CA LYS A 4 -7.15 -4.11 14.46
C LYS A 4 -6.28 -2.88 14.24
N GLU A 5 -6.07 -2.11 15.30
CA GLU A 5 -5.18 -0.94 15.29
C GLU A 5 -3.79 -1.29 14.73
N THR A 6 -3.25 -2.44 15.10
CA THR A 6 -1.95 -2.92 14.61
C THR A 6 -1.93 -3.15 13.09
N GLU A 7 -3.04 -3.58 12.49
CA GLU A 7 -3.16 -3.78 11.04
C GLU A 7 -3.25 -2.43 10.32
N ARG A 8 -4.03 -1.49 10.86
CA ARG A 8 -4.13 -0.13 10.31
C ARG A 8 -2.78 0.59 10.33
N ILE A 9 -2.09 0.56 11.46
CA ILE A 9 -0.74 1.12 11.60
C ILE A 9 0.24 0.45 10.63
N ALA A 10 0.14 -0.87 10.42
CA ALA A 10 0.98 -1.57 9.47
C ALA A 10 0.72 -1.14 8.02
N ILE A 11 -0.54 -0.93 7.62
CA ILE A 11 -0.91 -0.37 6.32
C ILE A 11 -0.29 1.02 6.17
N CYS A 12 -0.52 1.92 7.13
CA CYS A 12 0.05 3.26 7.13
C CYS A 12 1.57 3.26 7.01
N ARG A 13 2.27 2.35 7.71
CA ARG A 13 3.74 2.29 7.66
C ARG A 13 4.26 1.90 6.28
N VAL A 14 3.64 0.91 5.64
CA VAL A 14 4.00 0.53 4.26
C VAL A 14 3.74 1.69 3.31
N LEU A 15 2.59 2.36 3.42
CA LEU A 15 2.27 3.51 2.57
C LEU A 15 3.28 4.65 2.75
N LEU A 16 3.65 4.99 3.99
CA LEU A 16 4.69 5.99 4.26
C LEU A 16 6.06 5.63 3.66
N ASP A 17 6.42 4.34 3.66
CA ASP A 17 7.66 3.85 3.08
C ASP A 17 7.68 4.01 1.56
N ILE A 18 6.57 3.63 0.90
CA ILE A 18 6.37 3.78 -0.55
C ILE A 18 6.36 5.26 -0.94
N MET A 19 5.67 6.11 -0.19
CA MET A 19 5.62 7.54 -0.45
C MET A 19 7.00 8.19 -0.31
N ALA A 20 7.83 7.72 0.64
CA ALA A 20 9.20 8.20 0.78
C ALA A 20 10.07 7.89 -0.46
N ASP A 21 9.81 6.79 -1.18
CA ASP A 21 10.47 6.46 -2.47
C ASP A 21 10.00 7.37 -3.64
N MET A 22 8.79 7.94 -3.53
CA MET A 22 8.22 8.82 -4.54
C MET A 22 8.76 10.25 -4.47
N GLY A 23 9.19 10.70 -3.29
CA GLY A 23 9.66 12.06 -3.05
C GLY A 23 8.60 12.98 -2.41
N VAL A 24 9.00 14.22 -2.13
CA VAL A 24 8.29 15.15 -1.21
C VAL A 24 6.93 15.63 -1.75
N ASP A 25 6.69 15.51 -3.05
CA ASP A 25 5.52 16.12 -3.72
C ASP A 25 4.33 15.16 -3.92
N PHE A 26 4.43 13.90 -3.49
CA PHE A 26 3.36 12.94 -3.70
C PHE A 26 2.32 12.99 -2.57
N SER A 27 1.07 13.35 -2.91
CA SER A 27 -0.06 13.23 -1.98
C SER A 27 -0.77 11.90 -2.17
N ILE A 28 -0.90 11.12 -1.08
CA ILE A 28 -1.64 9.84 -1.12
C ILE A 28 -3.13 10.02 -1.45
N THR A 29 -3.67 11.22 -1.25
CA THR A 29 -5.05 11.57 -1.64
C THR A 29 -5.27 11.51 -3.15
N ASP A 30 -4.20 11.57 -3.93
CA ASP A 30 -4.28 11.54 -5.40
C ASP A 30 -4.41 10.10 -5.92
N SER A 31 -4.14 9.08 -5.08
CA SER A 31 -4.44 7.69 -5.41
C SER A 31 -5.95 7.46 -5.45
N ARG A 32 -6.44 7.08 -6.63
CA ARG A 32 -7.83 6.69 -6.88
C ARG A 32 -8.35 5.61 -5.93
N HIS A 33 -7.52 4.65 -5.51
CA HIS A 33 -7.93 3.56 -4.61
C HIS A 33 -7.71 3.86 -3.13
N TYR A 34 -6.96 4.91 -2.78
CA TYR A 34 -6.66 5.23 -1.38
C TYR A 34 -7.92 5.51 -0.55
N GLN A 35 -8.91 6.20 -1.11
CA GLN A 35 -10.14 6.51 -0.36
C GLN A 35 -10.91 5.23 0.00
N SER A 36 -10.99 4.27 -0.93
CA SER A 36 -11.60 2.95 -0.66
C SER A 36 -10.81 2.17 0.39
N LEU A 37 -9.48 2.23 0.34
CA LEU A 37 -8.61 1.63 1.35
C LEU A 37 -8.88 2.24 2.73
N LYS A 38 -8.85 3.58 2.81
CA LYS A 38 -9.07 4.37 4.04
C LYS A 38 -10.42 4.04 4.68
N GLU A 39 -11.50 4.06 3.90
CA GLU A 39 -12.85 3.80 4.41
C GLU A 39 -13.03 2.36 4.88
N LYS A 40 -12.53 1.37 4.13
CA LYS A 40 -12.70 -0.05 4.49
C LYS A 40 -11.82 -0.51 5.64
N SER A 41 -10.66 0.10 5.83
CA SER A 41 -9.78 -0.21 6.97
C SER A 41 -9.98 0.72 8.16
N GLY A 42 -10.66 1.86 7.98
CA GLY A 42 -10.86 2.85 9.04
C GLY A 42 -9.58 3.63 9.37
N LEU A 43 -8.71 3.91 8.40
CA LEU A 43 -7.45 4.63 8.66
C LEU A 43 -7.73 6.06 9.10
N THR A 44 -6.96 6.48 10.11
CA THR A 44 -6.98 7.82 10.67
C THR A 44 -5.60 8.48 10.55
N GLU A 45 -5.54 9.79 10.73
CA GLU A 45 -4.26 10.51 10.81
C GLU A 45 -3.40 10.04 12.00
N GLN A 46 -4.05 9.58 13.09
CA GLN A 46 -3.35 9.04 14.26
C GLN A 46 -2.64 7.73 13.93
N ASP A 47 -3.23 6.87 13.08
CA ASP A 47 -2.58 5.64 12.63
C ASP A 47 -1.31 5.95 11.82
N PHE A 48 -1.33 7.01 10.99
CA PHE A 48 -0.16 7.49 10.26
C PHE A 48 0.92 8.06 11.18
N GLU A 49 0.54 8.82 12.21
CA GLU A 49 1.50 9.32 13.20
C GLU A 49 2.17 8.16 13.95
N ALA A 50 1.38 7.22 14.45
CA ALA A 50 1.89 6.04 15.13
C ALA A 50 2.84 5.22 14.23
N ALA A 51 2.47 5.06 12.96
CA ALA A 51 3.26 4.34 11.96
C ALA A 51 4.66 4.92 11.72
N ARG A 52 4.92 6.22 11.99
CA ARG A 52 6.26 6.82 11.85
C ARG A 52 7.31 6.18 12.77
N SER A 53 6.87 5.59 13.88
CA SER A 53 7.73 4.92 14.86
C SER A 53 7.88 3.40 14.67
N VAL A 54 7.17 2.83 13.68
CA VAL A 54 7.11 1.38 13.46
C VAL A 54 8.10 0.96 12.38
N SER A 55 8.69 -0.24 12.52
CA SER A 55 9.54 -0.81 11.46
C SER A 55 8.69 -1.34 10.31
N VAL A 56 9.04 -0.99 9.07
CA VAL A 56 8.37 -1.51 7.87
C VAL A 56 8.41 -3.05 7.79
N LEU A 57 9.47 -3.68 8.28
CA LEU A 57 9.57 -5.14 8.31
C LEU A 57 8.56 -5.77 9.28
N VAL A 58 8.35 -5.15 10.44
CA VAL A 58 7.32 -5.59 11.41
C VAL A 58 5.93 -5.41 10.80
N SER A 59 5.70 -4.30 10.10
CA SER A 59 4.44 -4.06 9.39
C SER A 59 4.18 -5.11 8.32
N ILE A 60 5.18 -5.47 7.50
CA ILE A 60 5.05 -6.53 6.50
C ILE A 60 4.64 -7.86 7.14
N VAL A 61 5.26 -8.24 8.27
CA VAL A 61 4.89 -9.46 9.01
C VAL A 61 3.43 -9.43 9.46
N THR A 62 2.95 -8.29 9.97
CA THR A 62 1.54 -8.11 10.33
C THR A 62 0.62 -8.25 9.11
N LEU A 63 0.99 -7.64 7.98
CA LEU A 63 0.19 -7.64 6.75
C LEU A 63 0.09 -9.00 6.07
N LYS A 64 0.99 -9.96 6.37
CA LYS A 64 0.86 -11.34 5.87
C LYS A 64 -0.48 -11.99 6.20
N ASN A 65 -1.04 -11.70 7.37
CA ASN A 65 -2.22 -12.38 7.88
C ASN A 65 -3.54 -11.62 7.65
N ILE A 66 -3.49 -10.45 7.00
CA ILE A 66 -4.70 -9.67 6.74
C ILE A 66 -5.53 -10.29 5.63
N HIS A 67 -6.81 -9.93 5.59
CA HIS A 67 -7.74 -10.41 4.58
C HIS A 67 -7.30 -10.05 3.14
N TYR A 68 -7.50 -10.97 2.19
CA TYR A 68 -7.06 -10.80 0.80
C TYR A 68 -7.63 -9.54 0.13
N ASN A 69 -8.90 -9.19 0.39
CA ASN A 69 -9.49 -7.92 -0.08
C ASN A 69 -8.68 -6.69 0.34
N MET A 70 -8.05 -6.72 1.52
CA MET A 70 -7.24 -5.61 2.00
C MET A 70 -5.87 -5.60 1.33
N LYS A 71 -5.26 -6.78 1.13
CA LYS A 71 -4.03 -6.91 0.34
C LYS A 71 -4.24 -6.38 -1.08
N MET A 72 -5.40 -6.67 -1.69
CA MET A 72 -5.79 -6.16 -3.00
C MET A 72 -5.90 -4.64 -3.02
N LEU A 73 -6.60 -4.03 -2.06
CA LEU A 73 -6.72 -2.57 -2.00
C LEU A 73 -5.39 -1.87 -1.73
N LEU A 74 -4.54 -2.47 -0.89
CA LEU A 74 -3.17 -2.00 -0.68
C LEU A 74 -2.37 -2.08 -1.99
N ALA A 75 -2.46 -3.20 -2.71
CA ALA A 75 -1.81 -3.40 -4.00
C ALA A 75 -2.26 -2.36 -5.03
N LEU A 76 -3.57 -2.13 -5.17
CA LEU A 76 -4.14 -1.12 -6.05
C LEU A 76 -3.65 0.29 -5.67
N THR A 77 -3.66 0.62 -4.38
CA THR A 77 -3.18 1.92 -3.88
C THR A 77 -1.71 2.12 -4.21
N VAL A 78 -0.83 1.16 -3.91
CA VAL A 78 0.60 1.24 -4.23
C VAL A 78 0.84 1.30 -5.73
N CYS A 79 0.03 0.59 -6.53
CA CYS A 79 0.11 0.66 -7.99
C CYS A 79 -0.25 2.05 -8.51
N ASP A 80 -1.29 2.70 -7.98
CA ASP A 80 -1.63 4.08 -8.34
C ASP A 80 -0.46 5.01 -8.03
N ILE A 81 0.08 4.91 -6.81
CA ILE A 81 1.21 5.72 -6.35
C ILE A 81 2.37 5.63 -7.35
N TYR A 82 2.78 4.42 -7.72
CA TYR A 82 3.86 4.24 -8.69
C TYR A 82 3.49 4.63 -10.12
N SER A 83 2.21 4.56 -10.49
CA SER A 83 1.73 4.87 -11.84
C SER A 83 1.60 6.36 -12.13
N GLU A 84 1.59 7.22 -11.10
CA GLU A 84 1.66 8.68 -11.28
C GLU A 84 2.98 9.13 -11.93
N CYS A 85 3.98 8.25 -12.00
CA CYS A 85 5.22 8.52 -12.73
C CYS A 85 5.09 8.19 -14.22
N ILE A 86 5.37 9.19 -15.07
CA ILE A 86 5.37 9.09 -16.55
C ILE A 86 6.13 7.85 -17.04
N ASN A 87 7.24 7.50 -16.38
CA ASN A 87 7.97 6.26 -16.60
C ASN A 87 8.19 5.52 -15.28
N ILE A 88 7.44 4.44 -15.09
CA ILE A 88 7.60 3.55 -13.93
C ILE A 88 8.91 2.77 -14.10
N SER A 89 9.88 3.06 -13.23
CA SER A 89 11.20 2.42 -13.23
C SER A 89 11.10 0.91 -12.94
N PHE A 90 12.09 0.15 -13.40
CA PHE A 90 12.20 -1.28 -13.07
C PHE A 90 12.22 -1.51 -11.55
N ASN A 91 12.98 -0.68 -10.81
CA ASN A 91 13.11 -0.80 -9.36
C ASN A 91 11.76 -0.68 -8.66
N ARG A 92 10.87 0.23 -9.07
CA ARG A 92 9.54 0.36 -8.44
C ARG A 92 8.65 -0.84 -8.70
N ARG A 93 8.70 -1.42 -9.91
CA ARG A 93 7.98 -2.66 -10.20
C ARG A 93 8.52 -3.82 -9.35
N ALA A 94 9.84 -3.93 -9.24
CA ALA A 94 10.48 -4.95 -8.41
C ALA A 94 10.16 -4.75 -6.91
N THR A 95 10.14 -3.51 -6.41
CA THR A 95 9.74 -3.19 -5.03
C THR A 95 8.29 -3.54 -4.78
N PHE A 96 7.39 -3.23 -5.71
CA PHE A 96 5.99 -3.64 -5.63
C PHE A 96 5.84 -5.16 -5.51
N GLU A 97 6.46 -5.89 -6.43
CA GLU A 97 6.40 -7.36 -6.43
C GLU A 97 7.04 -7.95 -5.17
N THR A 98 8.13 -7.35 -4.69
CA THR A 98 8.78 -7.76 -3.44
C THR A 98 7.84 -7.58 -2.25
N LEU A 99 7.16 -6.43 -2.15
CA LEU A 99 6.15 -6.18 -1.11
C LEU A 99 5.01 -7.20 -1.18
N MET A 100 4.44 -7.40 -2.37
CA MET A 100 3.33 -8.33 -2.60
C MET A 100 3.69 -9.78 -2.25
N ASN A 101 4.87 -10.24 -2.67
CA ASN A 101 5.42 -11.53 -2.28
C ASN A 101 5.64 -11.63 -0.76
N ALA A 102 6.18 -10.59 -0.14
CA ALA A 102 6.50 -10.59 1.28
C ALA A 102 5.24 -10.64 2.17
N ILE A 103 4.08 -10.18 1.68
CA ILE A 103 2.79 -10.31 2.37
C ILE A 103 2.01 -11.55 1.94
N GLU A 104 2.64 -12.53 1.27
CA GLU A 104 2.03 -13.79 0.83
C GLU A 104 0.82 -13.56 -0.10
N TRP A 105 0.94 -12.57 -0.99
CA TRP A 105 -0.04 -12.27 -2.04
C TRP A 105 0.70 -11.95 -3.34
N PRO A 106 1.23 -12.96 -4.05
CA PRO A 106 2.18 -12.79 -5.14
C PRO A 106 1.50 -12.34 -6.44
N ILE A 107 0.93 -11.14 -6.45
CA ILE A 107 0.38 -10.51 -7.65
C ILE A 107 1.41 -9.58 -8.27
N SER A 108 1.58 -9.66 -9.59
CA SER A 108 2.52 -8.80 -10.32
C SER A 108 2.00 -7.38 -10.49
N PHE A 109 2.93 -6.45 -10.75
CA PHE A 109 2.56 -5.06 -11.04
C PHE A 109 1.66 -4.96 -12.29
N SER A 110 1.95 -5.74 -13.33
CA SER A 110 1.15 -5.76 -14.57
C SER A 110 -0.28 -6.27 -14.37
N GLU A 111 -0.46 -7.30 -13.53
CA GLU A 111 -1.79 -7.82 -13.21
C GLU A 111 -2.62 -6.76 -12.48
N ILE A 112 -2.06 -6.12 -11.45
CA ILE A 112 -2.76 -5.07 -10.70
C ILE A 112 -3.04 -3.85 -11.57
N GLN A 113 -2.10 -3.43 -12.42
CA GLN A 113 -2.32 -2.30 -13.33
C GLN A 113 -3.47 -2.59 -14.32
N THR A 114 -3.65 -3.85 -14.72
CA THR A 114 -4.76 -4.26 -15.59
C THR A 114 -6.09 -4.17 -14.85
N ILE A 115 -6.14 -4.66 -13.60
CA ILE A 115 -7.32 -4.60 -12.72
C ILE A 115 -7.72 -3.14 -12.43
N SER A 116 -6.74 -2.30 -12.06
CA SER A 116 -6.95 -0.87 -11.78
C SER A 116 -7.61 -0.14 -12.96
N ARG A 117 -7.31 -0.50 -14.22
CA ARG A 117 -7.92 0.14 -15.40
C ARG A 117 -9.35 -0.31 -15.69
N THR A 118 -9.77 -1.45 -15.14
CA THR A 118 -11.10 -2.03 -15.36
C THR A 118 -12.10 -1.73 -14.26
N GLU A 119 -11.62 -1.31 -13.08
CA GLU A 119 -12.41 -0.71 -11.98
C GLU A 119 -12.57 0.81 -12.18
#